data_AF-A0A7G7BFG0-F1
#
_entry.id   AF-A0A7G7BFG0-F1
#
_cell.length_a   1.000
_cell.length_b   1.000
_cell.length_c   1.000
_cell.angle_alpha   90.00
_cell.angle_beta   90.00
_cell.angle_gamma   90.00
#
_symmetry.space_group_name_H-M   'P 1'
#
loop_
_entity.id
_entity.type
_entity.pdbx_description
1 polymer ?
#
loop_
_entity_poly.entity_id
_entity_poly.type
_entity_poly.pdbx_seq_one_letter_code
_entity_poly.pdbx_strand_id
1 'polypeptide(L)'
;MTSSFEFPTYPARLSDAERDRALGVLRDGAAQGKLSHDTFMRRMELALVARRAEELDALTCDLESGGRWTRGLFRAVGGASAFSVRLRRAWTSERLPKLLLPVPGPRPLLIGRDPGNGLRLSHETVSRMHAELTVHGSRWILRDLGSTNGTCVNGQRVTGSVPVRDGDQVSFGRMSFRLTAPLPKPPS
;
A
#
# COMPACT_ATOMS: atom_id res chain seq x y z
N MET A 1 51.51 16.31 7.93
CA MET A 1 50.35 16.18 8.83
C MET A 1 49.09 16.35 8.01
N THR A 2 48.50 15.25 7.51
CA THR A 2 47.20 15.26 6.83
C THR A 2 46.25 14.47 7.71
N SER A 3 45.30 15.19 8.32
CA SER A 3 44.25 14.64 9.18
C SER A 3 43.36 13.69 8.38
N SER A 4 43.28 12.44 8.82
CA SER A 4 42.36 11.44 8.28
C SER A 4 40.96 11.75 8.81
N PHE A 5 40.02 12.05 7.90
CA PHE A 5 38.61 12.13 8.25
C PHE A 5 38.09 10.71 8.49
N GLU A 6 37.93 10.34 9.76
CA GLU A 6 37.11 9.20 10.15
C GLU A 6 35.64 9.55 9.87
N PHE A 7 35.01 8.81 8.96
CA PHE A 7 33.58 8.85 8.77
C PHE A 7 32.91 8.09 9.93
N PRO A 8 31.99 8.71 10.69
CA PRO A 8 31.19 7.97 11.67
C PRO A 8 30.43 6.87 10.95
N THR A 9 30.74 5.61 11.28
CA THR A 9 30.04 4.45 10.72
C THR A 9 28.63 4.44 11.31
N TYR A 10 27.67 4.96 10.55
CA TYR A 10 26.24 4.79 10.87
C TYR A 10 25.96 3.28 10.91
N PRO A 11 25.33 2.72 11.96
CA PRO A 11 25.04 1.30 11.98
C PRO A 11 24.20 0.96 10.76
N ALA A 12 24.66 -0.03 9.99
CA ALA A 12 24.04 -0.44 8.74
C ALA A 12 22.53 -0.65 8.96
N ARG A 13 21.71 0.03 8.15
CA ARG A 13 20.29 -0.28 8.06
C ARG A 13 20.17 -1.77 7.74
N LEU A 14 19.38 -2.50 8.54
CA LEU A 14 19.03 -3.88 8.26
C LEU A 14 18.56 -4.01 6.80
N SER A 15 19.14 -4.96 6.06
CA SER A 15 18.98 -5.04 4.61
C SER A 15 17.51 -5.24 4.28
N ASP A 16 17.00 -4.51 3.28
CA ASP A 16 15.61 -4.67 2.83
C ASP A 16 15.28 -6.14 2.49
N ALA A 17 16.29 -6.92 2.07
CA ALA A 17 16.18 -8.35 1.81
C ALA A 17 15.98 -9.24 3.06
N GLU A 18 16.42 -8.81 4.24
CA GLU A 18 16.20 -9.54 5.50
C GLU A 18 14.79 -9.29 6.03
N ARG A 19 14.36 -8.02 5.95
CA ARG A 19 12.98 -7.63 6.30
C ARG A 19 11.96 -8.31 5.40
N ASP A 20 12.20 -8.33 4.09
CA ASP A 20 11.31 -8.99 3.14
C ASP A 20 11.23 -10.51 3.36
N ARG A 21 12.32 -11.16 3.79
CA ARG A 21 12.31 -12.57 4.17
C ARG A 21 11.43 -12.83 5.38
N ALA A 22 11.61 -12.07 6.46
CA ALA A 22 10.82 -12.22 7.68
C ALA A 22 9.31 -12.00 7.42
N LEU A 23 8.97 -10.97 6.62
CA LEU A 23 7.59 -10.72 6.20
C LEU A 23 7.00 -11.86 5.37
N GLY A 24 7.82 -12.53 4.54
CA GLY A 24 7.43 -13.72 3.80
C GLY A 24 7.02 -14.87 4.74
N VAL A 25 7.86 -15.17 5.74
CA VAL A 25 7.61 -16.26 6.70
C VAL A 25 6.35 -16.02 7.51
N LEU A 26 6.16 -14.81 8.06
CA LEU A 26 4.95 -14.45 8.80
C LEU A 26 3.70 -14.66 7.95
N ARG A 27 3.75 -14.25 6.69
CA ARG A 27 2.61 -14.33 5.76
C ARG A 27 2.24 -15.77 5.46
N ASP A 28 3.25 -16.62 5.23
CA ASP A 28 3.04 -18.03 4.94
C ASP A 28 2.49 -18.76 6.18
N GLY A 29 2.93 -18.37 7.39
CA GLY A 29 2.37 -18.85 8.65
C GLY A 29 0.89 -18.49 8.85
N ALA A 30 0.50 -17.26 8.51
CA ALA A 30 -0.91 -16.83 8.57
C ALA A 30 -1.77 -17.56 7.53
N ALA A 31 -1.28 -17.74 6.29
CA ALA A 31 -1.99 -18.46 5.24
C ALA A 31 -2.22 -19.94 5.60
N GLN A 32 -1.31 -20.54 6.36
CA GLN A 32 -1.40 -21.92 6.84
C GLN A 32 -2.22 -22.07 8.14
N GLY A 33 -2.78 -20.98 8.68
CA GLY A 33 -3.52 -20.99 9.95
C GLY A 33 -2.64 -21.24 11.19
N LYS A 34 -1.31 -21.17 11.06
CA LYS A 34 -0.35 -21.30 12.18
C LYS A 34 -0.30 -20.03 13.04
N LEU A 35 -0.71 -18.89 12.47
CA LEU A 35 -0.89 -17.63 13.17
C LEU A 35 -2.35 -17.21 13.09
N SER A 36 -2.89 -16.73 14.21
CA SER A 36 -4.12 -15.95 14.17
C SER A 36 -3.86 -14.60 13.48
N HIS A 37 -4.94 -14.00 12.97
CA HIS A 37 -4.89 -12.71 12.28
C HIS A 37 -4.23 -11.61 13.14
N ASP A 38 -4.61 -11.50 14.40
CA ASP A 38 -4.07 -10.49 15.33
C ASP A 38 -2.59 -10.73 15.67
N THR A 39 -2.17 -11.99 15.81
CA THR A 39 -0.77 -12.33 16.06
C THR A 39 0.11 -12.03 14.86
N PHE A 40 -0.36 -12.34 13.65
CA PHE A 40 0.34 -11.93 12.43
C PHE A 40 0.53 -10.42 12.37
N MET A 41 -0.53 -9.64 12.61
CA MET A 41 -0.47 -8.16 12.53
C MET A 41 0.56 -7.59 13.49
N ARG A 42 0.51 -8.05 14.75
CA ARG A 42 1.46 -7.62 15.78
C ARG A 42 2.90 -7.92 15.39
N ARG A 43 3.16 -9.11 14.84
CA ARG A 43 4.51 -9.51 14.43
C ARG A 43 4.99 -8.79 13.17
N MET A 44 4.09 -8.50 12.23
CA MET A 44 4.41 -7.72 11.03
C MET A 44 4.82 -6.28 11.40
N GLU A 45 4.07 -5.63 12.31
CA GLU A 45 4.39 -4.27 12.77
C GLU A 45 5.75 -4.23 13.47
N LEU A 46 6.04 -5.23 14.33
CA LEU A 46 7.34 -5.38 14.97
C LEU A 46 8.46 -5.60 13.94
N ALA A 47 8.22 -6.37 12.88
CA ALA A 47 9.21 -6.58 11.82
C ALA A 47 9.54 -5.31 11.01
N LEU A 48 8.59 -4.38 10.87
CA LEU A 48 8.81 -3.12 10.17
C LEU A 48 9.62 -2.11 10.98
N VAL A 49 9.50 -2.14 12.32
CA VAL A 49 10.26 -1.26 13.22
C VAL A 49 11.58 -1.85 13.69
N ALA A 50 11.77 -3.16 13.48
CA ALA A 50 12.97 -3.89 13.89
C ALA A 50 14.25 -3.23 13.35
N ARG A 51 15.21 -3.07 14.26
CA ARG A 51 16.51 -2.46 13.97
C ARG A 51 17.62 -3.50 13.85
N ARG A 52 17.38 -4.73 14.30
CA ARG A 52 18.37 -5.81 14.38
C ARG A 52 17.84 -7.11 13.78
N ALA A 53 18.73 -7.94 13.26
CA ALA A 53 18.36 -9.23 12.66
C ALA A 53 17.79 -10.20 13.70
N GLU A 54 18.30 -10.16 14.93
CA GLU A 54 17.82 -10.93 16.08
C GLU A 54 16.35 -10.64 16.40
N GLU A 55 15.90 -9.39 16.23
CA GLU A 55 14.51 -9.01 16.45
C GLU A 55 13.58 -9.59 15.38
N LEU A 56 14.06 -9.73 14.13
CA LEU A 56 13.30 -10.39 13.07
C LEU A 56 13.22 -11.90 13.29
N ASP A 57 14.34 -12.52 13.68
CA ASP A 57 14.43 -13.95 13.95
C ASP A 57 13.47 -14.36 15.09
N ALA A 58 13.42 -13.57 16.16
CA ALA A 58 12.50 -13.79 17.28
C ALA A 58 11.01 -13.75 16.87
N LEU A 59 10.66 -13.10 15.76
CA LEU A 59 9.28 -13.02 15.27
C LEU A 59 8.91 -14.23 14.40
N THR A 60 9.88 -14.95 13.84
CA THR A 60 9.68 -16.01 12.85
C THR A 60 10.13 -17.40 13.31
N CYS A 61 10.95 -17.51 14.37
CA CYS A 61 11.60 -18.76 14.79
C CYS A 61 10.63 -19.93 15.07
N ASP A 62 9.44 -19.64 15.61
CA ASP A 62 8.39 -20.62 15.90
C ASP A 62 7.68 -21.12 14.62
N LEU A 63 7.71 -20.33 13.55
CA LEU A 63 7.13 -20.69 12.25
C LEU A 63 8.13 -21.45 11.36
N GLU A 64 9.43 -21.18 11.55
CA GLU A 64 10.52 -21.87 10.86
C GLU A 64 10.75 -23.29 11.40
N SER A 65 10.39 -23.55 12.66
CA SER A 65 10.60 -24.83 13.33
C SER A 65 9.64 -25.95 12.89
N GLY A 66 8.65 -25.63 12.06
CA GLY A 66 7.67 -26.58 11.52
C GLY A 66 8.04 -27.12 10.13
N GLY A 67 9.16 -27.84 10.02
CA GLY A 67 9.46 -28.65 8.83
C GLY A 67 10.90 -28.50 8.30
N ARG A 68 11.72 -29.51 8.57
CA ARG A 68 13.04 -29.77 8.00
C ARG A 68 12.95 -30.11 6.49
N TRP A 69 12.38 -29.24 5.66
CA TRP A 69 12.20 -29.39 4.20
C TRP A 69 12.20 -27.97 3.58
N THR A 70 13.07 -27.53 2.68
CA THR A 70 14.18 -28.11 1.92
C THR A 70 15.23 -27.02 1.68
N ARG A 71 16.50 -27.38 1.84
CA ARG A 71 17.68 -26.63 1.42
C ARG A 71 17.85 -26.63 -0.13
N GLY A 72 16.75 -26.61 -0.89
CA GLY A 72 16.73 -26.99 -2.31
C GLY A 72 15.77 -26.23 -3.23
N LEU A 73 15.10 -25.15 -2.79
CA LEU A 73 14.19 -24.38 -3.66
C LEU A 73 14.47 -22.88 -3.76
N PHE A 74 15.68 -22.42 -3.41
CA PHE A 74 16.11 -21.06 -3.73
C PHE A 74 16.81 -20.97 -5.08
N ARG A 75 16.07 -21.27 -6.15
CA ARG A 75 16.35 -20.73 -7.49
C ARG A 75 15.05 -20.49 -8.25
N ALA A 76 14.30 -19.51 -7.79
CA ALA A 76 13.30 -18.81 -8.59
C ALA A 76 13.33 -17.31 -8.22
N VAL A 77 14.47 -16.67 -8.50
CA VAL A 77 14.49 -15.22 -8.75
C VAL A 77 13.73 -15.03 -10.06
N GLY A 78 12.53 -14.44 -10.01
CA GLY A 78 11.81 -14.03 -11.22
C GLY A 78 10.28 -13.94 -11.16
N GLY A 79 9.59 -14.58 -10.20
CA GLY A 79 8.13 -14.72 -10.27
C GLY A 79 7.29 -14.08 -9.15
N ALA A 80 7.90 -13.66 -8.04
CA ALA A 80 7.16 -13.39 -6.80
C ALA A 80 6.63 -11.95 -6.63
N SER A 81 7.03 -11.00 -7.49
CA SER A 81 6.60 -9.60 -7.37
C SER A 81 5.12 -9.36 -7.69
N ALA A 82 4.47 -10.26 -8.42
CA ALA A 82 3.04 -10.12 -8.74
C ALA A 82 2.13 -10.64 -7.60
N PHE A 83 2.63 -11.52 -6.72
CA PHE A 83 1.82 -12.16 -5.68
C PHE A 83 1.95 -11.47 -4.31
N SER A 84 3.13 -10.93 -3.97
CA SER A 84 3.35 -10.15 -2.74
C SER A 84 2.55 -8.84 -2.71
N VAL A 85 2.35 -8.22 -3.87
CA VAL A 85 1.50 -7.04 -4.03
C VAL A 85 0.01 -7.39 -3.82
N ARG A 86 -0.45 -8.57 -4.25
CA ARG A 86 -1.88 -8.96 -4.13
C ARG A 86 -2.31 -9.20 -2.69
N LEU A 87 -1.45 -9.80 -1.85
CA LEU A 87 -1.79 -10.05 -0.45
C LEU A 87 -1.70 -8.77 0.42
N ARG A 88 -0.76 -7.85 0.12
CA ARG A 88 -0.72 -6.51 0.76
C ARG A 88 -1.94 -5.67 0.36
N ARG A 89 -2.36 -5.72 -0.92
CA ARG A 89 -3.53 -4.98 -1.45
C ARG A 89 -4.86 -5.37 -0.78
N ALA A 90 -5.05 -6.66 -0.48
CA ALA A 90 -6.27 -7.12 0.19
C ALA A 90 -6.37 -6.62 1.63
N TRP A 91 -5.25 -6.61 2.38
CA TRP A 91 -5.25 -6.27 3.80
C TRP A 91 -5.27 -4.76 4.06
N THR A 92 -4.46 -3.94 3.39
CA THR A 92 -4.46 -2.49 3.66
C THR A 92 -5.80 -1.85 3.30
N SER A 93 -6.50 -2.39 2.29
CA SER A 93 -7.79 -1.85 1.82
C SER A 93 -8.91 -1.93 2.86
N GLU A 94 -8.89 -2.89 3.78
CA GLU A 94 -9.93 -3.02 4.83
C GLU A 94 -9.86 -1.91 5.89
N ARG A 95 -8.71 -1.24 6.04
CA ARG A 95 -8.48 -0.18 7.03
C ARG A 95 -8.48 1.25 6.46
N LEU A 96 -8.59 1.41 5.13
CA LEU A 96 -8.59 2.74 4.54
C LEU A 96 -9.92 3.45 4.72
N PRO A 97 -9.92 4.78 4.90
CA PRO A 97 -11.14 5.56 4.83
C PRO A 97 -11.81 5.34 3.46
N LYS A 98 -13.13 5.13 3.49
CA LYS A 98 -13.94 4.96 2.28
C LYS A 98 -14.12 6.31 1.59
N LEU A 99 -13.87 6.35 0.30
CA LEU A 99 -14.20 7.48 -0.57
C LEU A 99 -15.41 7.06 -1.41
N LEU A 100 -16.56 7.64 -1.09
CA LEU A 100 -17.80 7.38 -1.80
C LEU A 100 -17.72 8.00 -3.19
N LEU A 101 -17.89 7.17 -4.20
CA LEU A 101 -18.05 7.64 -5.57
C LEU A 101 -19.37 8.43 -5.64
N PRO A 102 -19.37 9.66 -6.18
CA PRO A 102 -20.59 10.44 -6.27
C PRO A 102 -21.56 9.79 -7.27
N VAL A 103 -22.81 10.24 -7.30
CA VAL A 103 -23.74 9.80 -8.34
C VAL A 103 -23.17 10.20 -9.71
N PRO A 104 -23.11 9.28 -10.69
CA PRO A 104 -22.66 9.60 -12.04
C PRO A 104 -23.37 10.83 -12.61
N GLY A 105 -22.60 11.80 -13.08
CA GLY A 105 -23.11 13.06 -13.61
C GLY A 105 -22.21 13.66 -14.69
N PRO A 106 -22.68 14.68 -15.41
CA PRO A 106 -21.95 15.26 -16.55
C PRO A 106 -20.76 16.13 -16.13
N ARG A 107 -20.64 16.46 -14.83
CA ARG A 107 -19.57 17.31 -14.30
C ARG A 107 -18.48 16.46 -13.63
N PRO A 108 -17.20 16.77 -13.84
CA PRO A 108 -16.11 16.13 -13.11
C PRO A 108 -16.23 16.40 -11.61
N LEU A 109 -15.93 15.40 -10.79
CA LEU A 109 -15.65 15.61 -9.38
C LEU A 109 -14.19 16.05 -9.24
N LEU A 110 -13.98 17.30 -8.89
CA LEU A 110 -12.65 17.82 -8.59
C LEU A 110 -12.21 17.41 -7.18
N ILE A 111 -10.96 16.98 -7.07
CA ILE A 111 -10.33 16.51 -5.83
C ILE A 111 -9.11 17.37 -5.56
N GLY A 112 -9.02 17.92 -4.36
CA GLY A 112 -7.85 18.72 -3.99
C GLY A 112 -8.00 19.41 -2.65
N ARG A 113 -6.99 20.19 -2.26
CA ARG A 113 -6.96 20.89 -0.98
C ARG A 113 -7.81 22.16 -0.94
N ASP A 114 -8.05 22.76 -2.11
CA ASP A 114 -8.85 23.98 -2.20
C ASP A 114 -10.30 23.73 -1.82
N PRO A 115 -10.94 24.71 -1.15
CA PRO A 115 -12.33 24.58 -0.72
C PRO A 115 -13.33 24.57 -1.88
N GLY A 116 -12.93 24.98 -3.09
CA GLY A 116 -13.76 24.93 -4.29
C GLY A 116 -13.86 23.54 -4.95
N ASN A 117 -13.11 22.55 -4.47
CA ASN A 117 -13.18 21.18 -4.99
C ASN A 117 -14.38 20.43 -4.40
N GLY A 118 -15.02 19.58 -5.21
CA GLY A 118 -16.14 18.76 -4.75
C GLY A 118 -15.73 17.74 -3.69
N LEU A 119 -14.47 17.27 -3.72
CA LEU A 119 -13.86 16.51 -2.64
C LEU A 119 -12.65 17.26 -2.10
N ARG A 120 -12.81 17.85 -0.91
CA ARG A 120 -11.76 18.58 -0.23
C ARG A 120 -10.90 17.65 0.63
N LEU A 121 -9.60 17.62 0.36
CA LEU A 121 -8.61 16.90 1.16
C LEU A 121 -7.63 17.91 1.79
N SER A 122 -7.74 18.15 3.10
CA SER A 122 -7.00 19.22 3.80
C SER A 122 -5.49 18.98 3.98
N HIS A 123 -4.98 17.84 3.54
CA HIS A 123 -3.59 17.43 3.79
C HIS A 123 -2.58 18.22 2.93
N GLU A 124 -1.45 18.62 3.52
CA GLU A 124 -0.42 19.47 2.88
C GLU A 124 0.16 18.89 1.58
N THR A 125 0.25 17.56 1.50
CA THR A 125 0.77 16.87 0.32
C THR A 125 -0.23 16.83 -0.84
N VAL A 126 -1.45 17.29 -0.62
CA VAL A 126 -2.47 17.38 -1.65
C VAL A 126 -2.42 18.78 -2.27
N SER A 127 -2.13 18.83 -3.56
CA SER A 127 -2.23 20.04 -4.38
C SER A 127 -3.63 20.67 -4.32
N ARG A 128 -3.68 21.97 -4.57
CA ARG A 128 -4.92 22.78 -4.58
C ARG A 128 -5.98 22.18 -5.50
N MET A 129 -5.60 21.91 -6.74
CA MET A 129 -6.30 21.03 -7.68
C MET A 129 -5.39 19.84 -7.92
N HIS A 130 -5.79 18.65 -7.45
CA HIS A 130 -4.90 17.49 -7.44
C HIS A 130 -5.26 16.49 -8.53
N ALA A 131 -6.54 16.10 -8.56
CA ALA A 131 -7.06 15.12 -9.49
C ALA A 131 -8.51 15.45 -9.84
N GLU A 132 -8.99 14.88 -10.93
CA GLU A 132 -10.39 14.90 -11.30
C GLU A 132 -10.88 13.47 -11.52
N LEU A 133 -12.14 13.26 -11.19
CA LEU A 133 -12.83 12.01 -11.41
C LEU A 133 -14.03 12.26 -12.33
N THR A 134 -14.03 11.65 -13.51
CA THR A 134 -15.09 11.76 -14.52
C THR A 134 -15.78 10.42 -14.73
N VAL A 135 -17.02 10.47 -15.23
CA VAL A 135 -17.71 9.27 -15.71
C VAL A 135 -17.65 9.25 -17.23
N HIS A 136 -17.17 8.13 -17.78
CA HIS A 136 -17.27 7.83 -19.20
C HIS A 136 -18.07 6.53 -19.36
N GLY A 137 -19.32 6.65 -19.82
CA GLY A 137 -20.26 5.54 -19.89
C GLY A 137 -20.59 4.99 -18.51
N SER A 138 -20.19 3.75 -18.23
CA SER A 138 -20.38 3.08 -16.93
C SER A 138 -19.12 3.05 -16.06
N ARG A 139 -18.03 3.68 -16.50
CA ARG A 139 -16.73 3.61 -15.81
C ARG A 139 -16.32 4.97 -15.26
N TRP A 140 -15.77 4.95 -14.05
CA TRP A 140 -15.09 6.08 -13.47
C TRP A 140 -13.67 6.17 -14.03
N ILE A 141 -13.27 7.37 -14.41
CA ILE A 141 -11.94 7.67 -14.92
C ILE A 141 -11.32 8.67 -13.96
N LEU A 142 -10.18 8.31 -13.38
CA LEU A 142 -9.37 9.16 -12.53
C LEU A 142 -8.22 9.76 -13.36
N ARG A 143 -8.04 11.07 -13.24
CA ARG A 143 -6.96 11.78 -13.91
C ARG A 143 -6.24 12.69 -12.93
N ASP A 144 -4.91 12.65 -12.96
CA ASP A 144 -4.06 13.58 -12.22
C ASP A 144 -3.97 14.93 -12.96
N LEU A 145 -4.08 16.03 -12.25
CA LEU A 145 -4.06 17.39 -12.81
C LEU A 145 -2.68 18.06 -12.69
N GLY A 146 -1.61 17.27 -12.71
CA GLY A 146 -0.24 17.77 -12.51
C GLY A 146 0.07 18.00 -11.04
N SER A 147 -0.38 17.09 -10.17
CA SER A 147 -0.16 17.22 -8.74
C SER A 147 1.33 17.07 -8.38
N THR A 148 1.75 17.75 -7.32
CA THR A 148 3.16 17.80 -6.90
C THR A 148 3.66 16.42 -6.44
N ASN A 149 2.85 15.70 -5.68
CA ASN A 149 3.21 14.40 -5.11
C ASN A 149 2.68 13.21 -5.93
N GLY A 150 1.86 13.48 -6.96
CA GLY A 150 1.25 12.47 -7.80
C GLY A 150 0.01 11.82 -7.19
N THR A 151 -0.78 11.25 -8.09
CA THR A 151 -1.89 10.34 -7.79
C THR A 151 -1.48 8.90 -8.08
N CYS A 152 -1.86 7.95 -7.23
CA CYS A 152 -1.63 6.51 -7.43
C CYS A 152 -2.91 5.70 -7.28
N VAL A 153 -3.11 4.71 -8.16
CA VAL A 153 -4.21 3.72 -8.13
C VAL A 153 -3.59 2.34 -7.88
N ASN A 154 -4.01 1.65 -6.83
CA ASN A 154 -3.52 0.34 -6.43
C ASN A 154 -1.97 0.27 -6.32
N GLY A 155 -1.36 1.37 -5.90
CA GLY A 155 0.10 1.54 -5.79
C GLY A 155 0.83 1.87 -7.10
N GLN A 156 0.11 2.01 -8.22
CA GLN A 156 0.68 2.43 -9.51
C GLN A 156 0.37 3.91 -9.76
N ARG A 157 1.40 4.68 -10.13
CA ARG A 157 1.23 6.11 -10.42
C ARG A 157 0.36 6.31 -11.66
N VAL A 158 -0.58 7.25 -11.57
CA VAL A 158 -1.47 7.61 -12.67
C VAL A 158 -0.69 8.44 -13.68
N THR A 159 -0.64 7.99 -14.93
CA THR A 159 -0.11 8.76 -16.07
C THR A 159 -1.24 9.03 -17.04
N GLY A 160 -1.76 10.25 -17.04
CA GLY A 160 -2.94 10.63 -17.82
C GLY A 160 -4.24 10.20 -17.15
N SER A 161 -5.09 9.46 -17.87
CA SER A 161 -6.42 9.04 -17.42
C SER A 161 -6.46 7.53 -17.21
N VAL A 162 -6.87 7.08 -16.02
CA VAL A 162 -6.92 5.67 -15.64
C VAL A 162 -8.33 5.28 -15.19
N PRO A 163 -8.90 4.18 -15.71
CA PRO A 163 -10.19 3.68 -15.22
C PRO A 163 -10.08 3.15 -13.79
N VAL A 164 -11.03 3.52 -12.93
CA VAL A 164 -11.13 3.06 -11.55
C VAL A 164 -12.51 2.46 -11.26
N ARG A 165 -12.59 1.58 -10.27
CA ARG A 165 -13.81 0.87 -9.88
C ARG A 165 -13.97 0.77 -8.36
N ASP A 166 -15.15 0.31 -7.93
CA ASP A 166 -15.39 -0.05 -6.53
C ASP A 166 -14.30 -0.99 -6.00
N GLY A 167 -13.83 -0.70 -4.78
CA GLY A 167 -12.79 -1.47 -4.11
C GLY A 167 -11.36 -1.09 -4.49
N ASP A 168 -11.13 -0.27 -5.51
CA ASP A 168 -9.78 0.21 -5.83
C ASP A 168 -9.24 1.12 -4.73
N GLN A 169 -7.94 0.97 -4.45
CA GLN A 169 -7.22 1.88 -3.59
C GLN A 169 -6.74 3.07 -4.42
N VAL A 170 -7.10 4.28 -4.01
CA VAL A 170 -6.60 5.53 -4.63
C VAL A 170 -5.83 6.32 -3.60
N SER A 171 -4.79 7.01 -4.06
CA SER A 171 -3.93 7.81 -3.19
C SER A 171 -3.59 9.14 -3.85
N PHE A 172 -3.68 10.20 -3.05
CA PHE A 172 -3.45 11.58 -3.45
C PHE A 172 -2.36 12.15 -2.54
N GLY A 173 -1.13 12.21 -3.04
CA GLY A 173 0.04 12.40 -2.17
C GLY A 173 0.13 11.32 -1.09
N ARG A 174 0.12 11.69 0.19
CA ARG A 174 0.18 10.75 1.33
C ARG A 174 -1.19 10.24 1.81
N MET A 175 -2.29 10.78 1.28
CA MET A 175 -3.64 10.35 1.66
C MET A 175 -4.05 9.16 0.81
N SER A 176 -4.53 8.08 1.45
CA SER A 176 -5.00 6.87 0.75
C SER A 176 -6.44 6.54 1.12
N PHE A 177 -7.22 6.10 0.14
CA PHE A 177 -8.65 5.81 0.28
C PHE A 177 -9.01 4.53 -0.48
N ARG A 178 -10.09 3.87 -0.03
CA ARG A 178 -10.73 2.81 -0.80
C ARG A 178 -11.98 3.37 -1.48
N LEU A 179 -12.06 3.27 -2.80
CA LEU A 179 -13.25 3.63 -3.54
C LEU A 179 -14.41 2.73 -3.14
N THR A 180 -15.55 3.35 -2.87
CA THR A 180 -16.79 2.64 -2.55
C THR A 180 -17.88 3.18 -3.47
N ALA A 181 -18.53 2.30 -4.23
CA ALA A 181 -19.69 2.66 -5.04
C ALA A 181 -20.80 3.21 -4.14
N PRO A 182 -21.56 4.21 -4.62
CA PRO A 182 -22.76 4.63 -3.91
C PRO A 182 -23.70 3.43 -3.82
N LEU A 183 -24.31 3.21 -2.65
CA LEU A 183 -25.31 2.16 -2.50
C LEU A 183 -26.37 2.31 -3.60
N PRO A 184 -26.80 1.21 -4.25
CA PRO A 184 -27.92 1.29 -5.18
C PRO A 184 -29.11 1.91 -4.44
N LYS A 185 -29.69 2.97 -5.01
CA LYS A 185 -30.95 3.53 -4.49
C LYS A 185 -31.96 2.37 -4.47
N PRO A 186 -32.63 2.08 -3.33
CA PRO A 186 -33.61 1.02 -3.29
C PRO A 186 -34.68 1.29 -4.36
N PRO A 187 -35.21 0.26 -5.04
CA PRO A 187 -36.28 0.45 -5.99
C PRO A 187 -37.46 1.09 -5.26
N SER A 188 -37.96 2.19 -5.82
CA SER A 188 -39.21 2.85 -5.41
C SER A 188 -40.42 2.00 -5.77
#